data_AF-A0A1M6NZV4-F1
#
_entry.id   AF-A0A1M6NZV4-F1
#
_cell.length_a   1.000
_cell.length_b   1.000
_cell.length_c   1.000
_cell.angle_alpha   90.00
_cell.angle_beta   90.00
_cell.angle_gamma   90.00
#
_symmetry.space_group_name_H-M   'P 1'
#
loop_
_entity.id
_entity.type
_entity.pdbx_description
1 polymer ?
#
loop_
_entity_poly.entity_id
_entity_poly.type
_entity_poly.pdbx_seq_one_letter_code
_entity_poly.pdbx_strand_id
1 'polypeptide(L)'
;MRNKKIFILTISAFAIALNIVLGTITSKLNITFLFLDTIGTILIASLYGPWYGAAVGSLSNILSPILSGNPKNIPFFLVNMAVGIIVGYIAKKYGFKLKTAIVTGLILAVVAPLIGSPIGVILYGGVVGSGQDILVTFMRNTGMKLFQAFFTTRLLENFIDKVVSCLLVAMIIPAIPNEYKILKSK
;
A
#
# COMPACT_ATOMS: atom_id res chain seq x y z
N MET A 1 -28.78 17.69 -0.85
CA MET A 1 -27.37 17.39 -0.54
C MET A 1 -27.25 15.94 -0.10
N ARG A 2 -26.69 15.05 -0.95
CA ARG A 2 -26.48 13.63 -0.64
C ARG A 2 -25.61 13.51 0.62
N ASN A 3 -26.00 12.68 1.58
CA ASN A 3 -25.35 12.60 2.90
C ASN A 3 -23.85 12.24 2.74
N LYS A 4 -22.96 13.23 2.94
CA LYS A 4 -21.52 13.12 2.66
C LYS A 4 -20.88 11.90 3.32
N LYS A 5 -21.35 11.51 4.51
CA LYS A 5 -20.86 10.33 5.25
C LYS A 5 -21.12 9.01 4.50
N ILE A 6 -22.31 8.86 3.92
CA ILE A 6 -22.68 7.67 3.14
C ILE A 6 -21.76 7.56 1.92
N PHE A 7 -21.53 8.67 1.22
CA PHE A 7 -20.66 8.68 0.05
C PHE A 7 -19.21 8.29 0.37
N ILE A 8 -18.63 8.85 1.44
CA ILE A 8 -17.27 8.49 1.89
C ILE A 8 -17.20 6.98 2.19
N LEU A 9 -18.22 6.44 2.86
CA LEU A 9 -18.29 5.03 3.20
C LEU A 9 -18.38 4.15 1.95
N THR A 10 -19.22 4.51 0.98
CA THR A 10 -19.35 3.80 -0.31
C THR A 10 -18.03 3.79 -1.08
N ILE A 11 -17.36 4.94 -1.22
CA ILE A 11 -16.08 5.02 -1.95
C ILE A 11 -14.97 4.30 -1.18
N SER A 12 -14.99 4.31 0.15
CA SER A 12 -14.05 3.54 0.98
C SER A 12 -14.24 2.04 0.81
N ALA A 13 -15.49 1.55 0.78
CA ALA A 13 -15.79 0.14 0.51
C ALA A 13 -15.34 -0.28 -0.89
N PHE A 14 -15.56 0.57 -1.90
CA PHE A 14 -15.04 0.36 -3.24
C PHE A 14 -13.51 0.31 -3.27
N ALA A 15 -12.83 1.21 -2.54
CA ALA A 15 -11.37 1.23 -2.44
C ALA A 15 -10.80 -0.03 -1.79
N ILE A 16 -11.49 -0.59 -0.77
CA ILE A 16 -11.14 -1.89 -0.17
C ILE A 16 -11.24 -3.00 -1.23
N ALA A 17 -12.36 -3.07 -1.95
CA ALA A 17 -12.54 -4.06 -3.01
C ALA A 17 -11.47 -3.91 -4.12
N LEU A 18 -11.16 -2.67 -4.52
CA LEU A 18 -10.12 -2.37 -5.50
C LEU A 18 -8.75 -2.89 -5.05
N ASN A 19 -8.34 -2.63 -3.81
CA ASN A 19 -7.08 -3.14 -3.27
C ASN A 19 -7.01 -4.67 -3.33
N ILE A 20 -8.09 -5.35 -2.93
CA ILE A 20 -8.16 -6.82 -2.93
C ILE A 20 -8.07 -7.38 -4.35
N VAL A 21 -8.84 -6.81 -5.29
CA VAL A 21 -8.87 -7.27 -6.69
C VAL A 21 -7.52 -7.03 -7.36
N LEU A 22 -6.96 -5.82 -7.25
CA LEU A 22 -5.67 -5.50 -7.85
C LEU A 22 -4.55 -6.35 -7.25
N GLY A 23 -4.49 -6.48 -5.92
CA GLY A 23 -3.52 -7.34 -5.24
C GLY A 23 -3.64 -8.82 -5.64
N THR A 24 -4.85 -9.31 -5.87
CA THR A 24 -5.07 -10.69 -6.34
C THR A 24 -4.61 -10.87 -7.78
N ILE A 25 -4.88 -9.90 -8.66
CA ILE A 25 -4.46 -9.94 -10.06
C ILE A 25 -2.94 -9.91 -10.17
N THR A 26 -2.28 -8.98 -9.48
CA THR A 26 -0.81 -8.86 -9.50
C THR A 26 -0.13 -10.11 -8.94
N SER A 27 -0.67 -10.67 -7.86
CA SER A 27 -0.21 -11.95 -7.30
C SER A 27 -0.37 -13.11 -8.28
N LYS A 28 -1.50 -13.23 -8.98
CA LYS A 28 -1.73 -14.31 -9.96
C LYS A 28 -0.86 -14.17 -11.21
N LEU A 29 -0.59 -12.94 -11.64
CA LEU A 29 0.27 -12.64 -12.79
C LEU A 29 1.77 -12.69 -12.44
N ASN A 30 2.13 -12.99 -11.19
CA ASN A 30 3.51 -13.03 -10.68
C ASN A 30 4.31 -11.75 -10.99
N ILE A 31 3.64 -10.59 -10.97
CA ILE A 31 4.32 -9.31 -11.18
C ILE A 31 5.19 -9.04 -9.94
N THR A 32 6.50 -9.23 -10.08
CA THR A 32 7.42 -9.30 -8.94
C THR A 32 7.61 -7.95 -8.22
N PHE A 33 7.41 -6.83 -8.92
CA PHE A 33 7.74 -5.49 -8.40
C PHE A 33 6.53 -4.60 -8.11
N LEU A 34 5.31 -5.10 -8.27
CA LEU A 34 4.12 -4.25 -8.29
C LEU A 34 2.91 -5.02 -7.76
N PHE A 35 2.39 -4.57 -6.62
CA PHE A 35 1.29 -5.19 -5.90
C PHE A 35 -0.03 -4.44 -6.12
N LEU A 36 0.02 -3.11 -6.25
CA LEU A 36 -1.14 -2.21 -6.45
C LEU A 36 -2.25 -2.28 -5.38
N ASP A 37 -2.02 -3.05 -4.32
CA ASP A 37 -2.93 -3.30 -3.20
C ASP A 37 -3.07 -2.11 -2.23
N THR A 38 -2.42 -0.98 -2.57
CA THR A 38 -2.43 0.26 -1.79
C THR A 38 -3.01 1.44 -2.55
N ILE A 39 -3.40 1.29 -3.82
CA ILE A 39 -3.99 2.38 -4.61
C ILE A 39 -5.23 2.95 -3.93
N GLY A 40 -6.16 2.10 -3.51
CA GLY A 40 -7.38 2.51 -2.82
C GLY A 40 -7.07 3.17 -1.47
N THR A 41 -6.06 2.67 -0.75
CA THR A 41 -5.60 3.25 0.51
C THR A 41 -5.08 4.67 0.32
N ILE A 42 -4.17 4.86 -0.64
CA ILE A 42 -3.54 6.14 -0.95
C ILE A 42 -4.61 7.14 -1.45
N LEU A 43 -5.52 6.69 -2.31
CA LEU A 43 -6.63 7.50 -2.82
C LEU A 43 -7.52 8.00 -1.67
N ILE A 44 -8.02 7.11 -0.82
CA ILE A 44 -8.88 7.48 0.32
C ILE A 44 -8.14 8.37 1.32
N ALA A 45 -6.88 8.05 1.62
CA ALA A 45 -6.04 8.85 2.49
C ALA A 45 -5.88 10.28 1.95
N SER A 46 -5.66 10.41 0.64
CA SER A 46 -5.45 11.70 -0.03
C SER A 46 -6.72 12.55 -0.14
N LEU A 47 -7.90 11.93 -0.22
CA LEU A 47 -9.18 12.61 -0.37
C LEU A 47 -9.82 12.98 0.97
N TYR A 48 -9.73 12.08 1.95
CA TYR A 48 -10.49 12.15 3.19
C TYR A 48 -9.63 12.21 4.46
N GLY A 49 -8.33 11.92 4.35
CA GLY A 49 -7.36 12.06 5.44
C GLY A 49 -6.88 10.75 6.06
N PRO A 50 -5.98 10.85 7.06
CA PRO A 50 -5.16 9.72 7.54
C PRO A 50 -5.97 8.57 8.12
N TRP A 51 -7.02 8.86 8.89
CA TRP A 51 -7.80 7.83 9.57
C TRP A 51 -8.69 7.02 8.61
N TYR A 52 -9.25 7.66 7.59
CA TYR A 52 -9.99 6.94 6.55
C TYR A 52 -9.05 6.06 5.71
N GLY A 53 -7.87 6.58 5.36
CA GLY A 53 -6.83 5.81 4.70
C GLY A 53 -6.40 4.61 5.53
N ALA A 54 -6.08 4.82 6.80
CA ALA A 54 -5.69 3.76 7.73
C ALA A 54 -6.75 2.66 7.83
N ALA A 55 -8.03 3.02 7.95
CA ALA A 55 -9.13 2.08 8.00
C ALA A 55 -9.23 1.24 6.72
N VAL A 56 -9.18 1.89 5.55
CA VAL A 56 -9.24 1.19 4.25
C VAL A 56 -8.05 0.25 4.06
N GLY A 57 -6.82 0.72 4.33
CA GLY A 57 -5.63 -0.11 4.17
C GLY A 57 -5.60 -1.30 5.14
N SER A 58 -6.03 -1.08 6.38
CA SER A 58 -6.11 -2.14 7.40
C SER A 58 -7.14 -3.19 6.99
N LEU A 59 -8.36 -2.77 6.67
CA LEU A 59 -9.44 -3.67 6.32
C LEU A 59 -9.11 -4.46 5.05
N SER A 60 -8.53 -3.83 4.02
CA SER A 60 -8.16 -4.56 2.80
C SER A 60 -7.10 -5.63 3.07
N ASN A 61 -6.13 -5.37 3.95
CA ASN A 61 -5.08 -6.34 4.31
C ASN A 61 -5.47 -7.35 5.38
N ILE A 62 -6.59 -7.15 6.08
CA ILE A 62 -7.18 -8.18 6.93
C ILE A 62 -8.03 -9.11 6.07
N LEU A 63 -8.86 -8.53 5.18
CA LEU A 63 -9.80 -9.28 4.36
C LEU A 63 -9.12 -10.09 3.25
N SER A 64 -8.11 -9.54 2.56
CA SER A 64 -7.44 -10.23 1.46
C SER A 64 -6.84 -11.59 1.88
N PRO A 65 -6.07 -11.69 2.99
CA PRO A 65 -5.58 -12.97 3.52
C PRO A 65 -6.68 -13.97 3.92
N ILE A 66 -7.79 -13.48 4.47
CA ILE A 66 -8.94 -14.33 4.85
C ILE A 66 -9.59 -14.92 3.59
N LEU A 67 -9.80 -14.10 2.57
CA LEU A 67 -10.42 -14.53 1.31
C LEU A 67 -9.53 -15.44 0.47
N SER A 68 -8.20 -15.29 0.57
CA SER A 68 -7.21 -16.11 -0.14
C SER A 68 -6.81 -17.38 0.63
N GLY A 69 -7.29 -17.56 1.87
CA GLY A 69 -7.00 -18.75 2.67
C GLY A 69 -5.60 -18.78 3.31
N ASN A 70 -4.92 -17.63 3.43
CA ASN A 70 -3.63 -17.52 4.10
C ASN A 70 -3.67 -16.51 5.27
N PRO A 71 -4.36 -16.83 6.40
CA PRO A 71 -4.51 -15.91 7.53
C PRO A 71 -3.18 -15.46 8.16
N LYS A 72 -2.09 -16.19 7.92
CA LYS A 72 -0.76 -15.84 8.41
C LYS A 72 -0.26 -14.50 7.86
N ASN A 73 -0.82 -14.02 6.74
CA ASN A 73 -0.54 -12.68 6.19
C ASN A 73 -1.29 -11.53 6.88
N ILE A 74 -2.25 -11.80 7.78
CA ILE A 74 -3.04 -10.75 8.45
C ILE A 74 -2.16 -9.66 9.07
N PRO A 75 -1.06 -9.96 9.81
CA PRO A 75 -0.23 -8.93 10.46
C PRO A 75 0.34 -7.86 9.50
N PHE A 76 0.42 -8.12 8.19
CA PHE A 76 0.82 -7.11 7.20
C PHE A 76 -0.18 -5.94 7.09
N PHE A 77 -1.37 -6.03 7.69
CA PHE A 77 -2.29 -4.90 7.79
C PHE A 77 -1.65 -3.65 8.41
N LEU A 78 -0.68 -3.83 9.34
CA LEU A 78 0.06 -2.73 9.95
C LEU A 78 0.85 -1.91 8.92
N VAL A 79 1.34 -2.55 7.85
CA VAL A 79 2.04 -1.87 6.76
C VAL A 79 1.08 -0.93 6.04
N ASN A 80 -0.09 -1.44 5.62
CA ASN A 80 -1.03 -0.62 4.85
C ASN A 80 -1.79 0.40 5.74
N MET A 81 -1.92 0.12 7.03
CA MET A 81 -2.35 1.11 8.03
C MET A 81 -1.38 2.29 8.06
N ALA A 82 -0.08 2.03 8.19
CA ALA A 82 0.96 3.07 8.19
C ALA A 82 0.97 3.86 6.88
N VAL A 83 0.81 3.19 5.73
CA VAL A 83 0.65 3.83 4.41
C VAL A 83 -0.50 4.85 4.43
N GLY A 84 -1.69 4.44 4.88
CA GLY A 84 -2.86 5.31 4.95
C GLY A 84 -2.66 6.53 5.85
N ILE A 85 -2.03 6.33 7.02
CA ILE A 85 -1.72 7.41 7.96
C ILE A 85 -0.75 8.42 7.34
N ILE A 86 0.38 7.95 6.80
CA ILE A 86 1.44 8.79 6.26
C ILE A 86 0.93 9.60 5.06
N VAL A 87 0.29 8.93 4.11
CA VAL A 87 -0.27 9.59 2.92
C VAL A 87 -1.29 10.64 3.33
N GLY A 88 -2.19 10.31 4.26
CA GLY A 88 -3.26 11.22 4.66
C GLY A 88 -2.74 12.47 5.36
N TYR A 89 -1.69 12.35 6.20
CA TYR A 89 -1.05 13.53 6.80
C TYR A 89 -0.31 14.38 5.77
N ILE A 90 0.43 13.76 4.85
CA ILE A 90 1.14 14.48 3.78
C ILE A 90 0.13 15.19 2.88
N ALA A 91 -0.90 14.51 2.42
CA ALA A 91 -1.95 15.07 1.57
C ALA A 91 -2.71 16.20 2.25
N LYS A 92 -3.00 16.08 3.56
CA LYS A 92 -3.66 17.14 4.34
C LYS A 92 -2.80 18.40 4.43
N LYS A 93 -1.47 18.27 4.51
CA LYS A 93 -0.55 19.41 4.68
C LYS A 93 -0.13 20.04 3.35
N TYR A 94 0.17 19.23 2.34
CA TYR A 94 0.82 19.65 1.10
C TYR A 94 -0.03 19.45 -0.16
N GLY A 95 -1.23 18.86 -0.02
CA GLY A 95 -1.97 18.32 -1.17
C GLY A 95 -1.31 17.05 -1.71
N PHE A 96 -1.90 16.47 -2.76
CA PHE A 96 -1.39 15.23 -3.36
C PHE A 96 -1.22 15.38 -4.89
N LYS A 97 -0.26 16.24 -5.26
CA LYS A 97 0.20 16.46 -6.64
C LYS A 97 1.39 15.57 -6.96
N LEU A 98 1.83 15.54 -8.22
CA LEU A 98 2.94 14.70 -8.72
C LEU A 98 4.22 14.76 -7.86
N LYS A 99 4.68 15.96 -7.49
CA LYS A 99 5.89 16.13 -6.65
C LYS A 99 5.72 15.48 -5.27
N THR A 100 4.61 15.79 -4.60
CA THR A 100 4.23 15.17 -3.32
C THR A 100 4.07 13.66 -3.42
N ALA A 101 3.55 13.15 -4.53
CA ALA A 101 3.38 11.72 -4.76
C ALA A 101 4.71 10.99 -4.90
N ILE A 102 5.68 11.55 -5.62
CA ILE A 102 7.04 11.00 -5.72
C ILE A 102 7.67 10.94 -4.32
N VAL A 103 7.66 12.06 -3.59
CA VAL A 103 8.26 12.13 -2.24
C VAL A 103 7.55 11.17 -1.29
N THR A 104 6.22 11.08 -1.35
CA THR A 104 5.45 10.14 -0.52
C THR A 104 5.79 8.70 -0.89
N GLY A 105 5.85 8.36 -2.18
CA GLY A 105 6.24 7.04 -2.65
C GLY A 105 7.61 6.62 -2.15
N LEU A 106 8.60 7.53 -2.19
CA LEU A 106 9.95 7.29 -1.66
C LEU A 106 9.96 7.08 -0.13
N ILE A 107 9.17 7.85 0.62
CA ILE A 107 9.03 7.65 2.07
C ILE A 107 8.40 6.28 2.36
N LEU A 108 7.32 5.95 1.67
CA LEU A 108 6.62 4.67 1.82
C LEU A 108 7.47 3.48 1.40
N ALA A 109 8.33 3.65 0.39
CA ALA A 109 9.27 2.64 -0.06
C ALA A 109 10.21 2.17 1.06
N VAL A 110 10.53 3.03 2.02
CA VAL A 110 11.36 2.71 3.18
C VAL A 110 10.50 2.26 4.36
N VAL A 111 9.41 2.97 4.65
CA VAL A 111 8.56 2.67 5.81
C VAL A 111 7.89 1.30 5.69
N ALA A 112 7.41 0.94 4.51
CA ALA A 112 6.69 -0.32 4.32
C ALA A 112 7.58 -1.55 4.59
N PRO A 113 8.82 -1.65 4.07
CA PRO A 113 9.78 -2.68 4.46
C PRO A 113 10.23 -2.61 5.92
N LEU A 114 10.40 -1.42 6.51
CA LEU A 114 10.77 -1.32 7.94
C LEU A 114 9.74 -2.01 8.85
N ILE A 115 8.46 -1.96 8.50
CA ILE A 115 7.38 -2.64 9.23
C ILE A 115 7.23 -4.08 8.74
N GLY A 116 7.24 -4.29 7.42
CA GLY A 116 6.93 -5.59 6.81
C GLY A 116 8.06 -6.62 6.90
N SER A 117 9.32 -6.21 6.91
CA SER A 117 10.46 -7.13 6.96
C SER A 117 10.56 -7.90 8.28
N PRO A 118 10.44 -7.26 9.46
CA PRO A 118 10.35 -8.00 10.73
C PRO A 118 9.21 -9.01 10.76
N ILE A 119 8.02 -8.59 10.29
CA ILE A 119 6.83 -9.46 10.21
C ILE A 119 7.12 -10.68 9.33
N GLY A 120 7.65 -10.47 8.12
CA GLY A 120 7.96 -11.54 7.18
C GLY A 120 9.04 -12.50 7.69
N VAL A 121 10.08 -11.98 8.36
CA VAL A 121 11.13 -12.85 8.93
C VAL A 121 10.61 -13.67 10.10
N ILE A 122 9.85 -13.08 11.03
CA ILE A 122 9.31 -13.78 12.20
C ILE A 122 8.30 -14.86 11.77
N LEU A 123 7.40 -14.52 10.86
CA LEU A 123 6.33 -15.45 10.47
C LEU A 123 6.83 -16.49 9.47
N TYR A 124 7.65 -16.10 8.49
CA TYR A 124 7.98 -16.95 7.34
C TYR A 124 9.45 -17.36 7.24
N GLY A 125 10.30 -16.95 8.19
CA GLY A 125 11.74 -17.23 8.08
C GLY A 125 12.36 -16.60 6.83
N GLY A 126 11.77 -15.51 6.31
CA GLY A 126 12.22 -14.77 5.13
C GLY A 126 11.89 -15.40 3.77
N VAL A 127 11.03 -16.43 3.70
CA VAL A 127 10.52 -17.00 2.44
C VAL A 127 9.00 -17.08 2.52
N VAL A 128 8.30 -16.19 1.83
CA VAL A 128 6.86 -15.93 2.04
C VAL A 128 5.96 -16.77 1.11
N GLY A 129 6.53 -17.40 0.09
CA GLY A 129 5.82 -18.12 -0.97
C GLY A 129 5.40 -17.19 -2.12
N SER A 130 6.24 -16.20 -2.46
CA SER A 130 5.93 -15.18 -3.46
C SER A 130 7.09 -14.97 -4.43
N GLY A 131 6.87 -14.28 -5.56
CA GLY A 131 7.92 -14.00 -6.56
C GLY A 131 9.18 -13.33 -5.99
N GLN A 132 9.03 -12.60 -4.89
CA GLN A 132 10.09 -12.03 -4.07
C GLN A 132 11.15 -13.06 -3.62
N ASP A 133 10.75 -14.30 -3.35
CA ASP A 133 11.62 -15.31 -2.74
C ASP A 133 12.79 -15.69 -3.66
N ILE A 134 12.63 -15.56 -4.98
CA ILE A 134 13.71 -15.76 -5.96
C ILE A 134 14.82 -14.75 -5.70
N LEU A 135 14.44 -13.47 -5.56
CA LEU A 135 15.40 -12.40 -5.28
C LEU A 135 16.00 -12.55 -3.87
N VAL A 136 15.21 -12.93 -2.86
CA VAL A 136 15.75 -13.19 -1.51
C VAL A 136 16.77 -14.31 -1.55
N THR A 137 16.50 -15.41 -2.27
CA THR A 137 17.42 -16.54 -2.40
C THR A 137 18.70 -16.12 -3.13
N PHE A 138 18.58 -15.35 -4.21
CA PHE A 138 19.74 -14.78 -4.91
C PHE A 138 20.59 -13.91 -3.97
N MET A 139 19.97 -13.01 -3.20
CA MET A 139 20.67 -12.17 -2.23
C MET A 139 21.32 -12.99 -1.11
N ARG A 140 20.73 -14.13 -0.71
CA ARG A 140 21.37 -15.03 0.26
C ARG A 140 22.61 -15.72 -0.33
N ASN A 141 22.58 -16.07 -1.62
CA ASN A 141 23.71 -16.70 -2.30
C ASN A 141 24.92 -15.76 -2.46
N THR A 142 24.73 -14.43 -2.36
CA THR A 142 25.84 -13.46 -2.31
C THR A 142 26.47 -13.34 -0.91
N GLY A 143 26.01 -14.12 0.07
CA GLY A 143 26.53 -14.13 1.44
C GLY A 143 25.78 -13.23 2.42
N MET A 144 24.69 -12.57 1.99
CA MET A 144 23.89 -11.74 2.89
C MET A 144 23.15 -12.58 3.95
N LYS A 145 23.06 -12.04 5.17
CA LYS A 145 22.24 -12.64 6.22
C LYS A 145 20.76 -12.59 5.80
N LEU A 146 19.97 -13.55 6.29
CA LEU A 146 18.54 -13.69 5.96
C LEU A 146 17.76 -12.37 6.04
N PHE A 147 17.86 -11.66 7.17
CA PHE A 147 17.15 -10.39 7.37
C PHE A 147 17.59 -9.33 6.36
N GLN A 148 18.90 -9.23 6.07
CA GLN A 148 19.44 -8.25 5.13
C GLN A 148 18.97 -8.55 3.70
N ALA A 149 19.02 -9.82 3.29
CA ALA A 149 18.50 -10.26 2.00
C ALA A 149 17.01 -9.92 1.85
N PHE A 150 16.20 -10.31 2.85
CA PHE A 150 14.77 -10.05 2.85
C PHE A 150 14.42 -8.56 2.85
N PHE A 151 15.09 -7.77 3.69
CA PHE A 151 14.88 -6.32 3.75
C PHE A 151 15.26 -5.62 2.44
N THR A 152 16.40 -5.96 1.85
CA THR A 152 16.87 -5.35 0.60
C THR A 152 15.95 -5.66 -0.56
N THR A 153 15.50 -6.90 -0.68
CA THR A 153 14.53 -7.27 -1.70
C THR A 153 13.19 -6.54 -1.52
N ARG A 154 12.68 -6.45 -0.28
CA ARG A 154 11.45 -5.69 0.01
C ARG A 154 11.61 -4.21 -0.27
N LEU A 155 12.78 -3.64 -0.01
CA LEU A 155 13.08 -2.25 -0.30
C LEU A 155 12.96 -1.97 -1.81
N LEU A 156 13.56 -2.81 -2.65
CA LEU A 156 13.50 -2.67 -4.11
C LEU A 156 12.07 -2.78 -4.65
N GLU A 157 11.30 -3.76 -4.17
CA GLU A 157 9.92 -3.95 -4.59
C GLU A 157 9.03 -2.79 -4.14
N ASN A 158 9.14 -2.37 -2.88
CA ASN A 158 8.33 -1.26 -2.36
C ASN A 158 8.74 0.07 -3.00
N PHE A 159 9.98 0.22 -3.46
CA PHE A 159 10.38 1.38 -4.23
C PHE A 159 9.54 1.53 -5.50
N ILE A 160 9.46 0.48 -6.31
CA ILE A 160 8.69 0.51 -7.55
C ILE A 160 7.20 0.60 -7.23
N ASP A 161 6.68 -0.29 -6.39
CA ASP A 161 5.25 -0.36 -6.07
C ASP A 161 4.71 0.95 -5.47
N LYS A 162 5.39 1.52 -4.47
CA LYS A 162 4.87 2.70 -3.75
C LYS A 162 5.02 3.98 -4.55
N VAL A 163 6.09 4.14 -5.33
CA VAL A 163 6.24 5.28 -6.23
C VAL A 163 5.18 5.23 -7.33
N VAL A 164 5.02 4.08 -8.00
CA VAL A 164 4.02 3.92 -9.07
C VAL A 164 2.61 4.11 -8.52
N SER A 165 2.27 3.48 -7.39
CA SER A 165 0.93 3.61 -6.78
C SER A 165 0.61 5.05 -6.38
N CYS A 166 1.58 5.79 -5.82
CA CYS A 166 1.38 7.20 -5.49
C CYS A 166 1.19 8.07 -6.75
N LEU A 167 1.98 7.83 -7.80
CA LEU A 167 1.88 8.55 -9.07
C LEU A 167 0.52 8.32 -9.74
N LEU A 168 0.05 7.07 -9.80
CA LEU A 168 -1.26 6.73 -10.33
C LEU A 168 -2.37 7.47 -9.60
N VAL A 169 -2.34 7.49 -8.26
CA VAL A 169 -3.33 8.21 -7.47
C VAL A 169 -3.26 9.72 -7.73
N ALA A 170 -2.06 10.30 -7.83
CA ALA A 170 -1.92 11.73 -8.13
C ALA A 170 -2.44 12.10 -9.53
N MET A 171 -2.43 11.18 -10.50
CA MET A 171 -3.07 11.37 -11.81
C MET A 171 -4.60 11.23 -11.76
N ILE A 172 -5.12 10.41 -10.85
CA ILE A 172 -6.57 10.19 -10.67
C ILE A 172 -7.23 11.38 -9.96
N ILE A 173 -6.58 11.97 -8.95
CA ILE A 173 -7.17 13.04 -8.12
C ILE A 173 -7.71 14.24 -8.94
N PRO A 174 -7.00 14.77 -9.96
CA PRO A 174 -7.52 15.85 -10.80
C PRO A 174 -8.83 15.50 -11.52
N ALA A 175 -9.03 14.24 -11.91
CA ALA A 175 -10.24 13.80 -12.60
C ALA A 175 -11.47 13.72 -11.69
N ILE A 176 -11.28 13.72 -10.36
CA ILE A 176 -12.37 13.71 -9.38
C ILE A 176 -12.94 15.13 -9.23
N PRO A 177 -14.27 15.32 -9.32
CA PRO A 177 -14.89 16.63 -9.06
C PRO A 177 -14.64 17.14 -7.63
N ASN A 178 -14.46 18.45 -7.48
CA ASN A 178 -14.08 19.06 -6.19
C ASN A 178 -15.13 18.88 -5.09
N GLU A 179 -16.41 18.70 -5.46
CA GLU A 179 -17.50 18.41 -4.51
C GLU A 179 -17.32 17.09 -3.74
N TYR A 180 -16.51 16.17 -4.28
CA TYR A 180 -16.18 14.88 -3.65
C TYR A 180 -14.85 14.89 -2.90
N LYS A 181 -14.11 16.00 -2.89
CA LYS A 181 -12.83 16.14 -2.18
C LYS A 181 -13.05 16.85 -0.84
N ILE A 182 -12.71 16.19 0.27
CA ILE A 182 -12.74 16.83 1.59
C ILE A 182 -11.44 17.60 1.82
N LEU A 183 -10.32 16.96 1.49
CA LEU A 183 -9.03 17.62 1.42
C LEU A 183 -8.95 18.38 0.10
N LYS A 184 -9.04 19.71 0.16
CA LYS A 184 -8.77 20.54 -1.02
C LYS A 184 -7.27 20.44 -1.33
N SER A 185 -6.93 20.08 -2.57
CA SER A 185 -5.60 20.37 -3.09
C SER A 185 -5.42 21.88 -3.02
N LYS A 186 -4.54 22.37 -2.15
CA LYS A 186 -4.01 23.72 -2.27
C LYS A 186 -3.20 23.85 -3.55
#